data_AF-A0A9D8AU02-F1
#
_entry.id   AF-A0A9D8AU02-F1
#
_cell.length_a   1.000
_cell.length_b   1.000
_cell.length_c   1.000
_cell.angle_alpha   90.00
_cell.angle_beta   90.00
_cell.angle_gamma   90.00
#
_symmetry.space_group_name_H-M   'P 1'
#
loop_
_entity.id
_entity.type
_entity.pdbx_description
1 polymer ?
#
loop_
_entity_poly.entity_id
_entity_poly.type
_entity_poly.pdbx_seq_one_letter_code
_entity_poly.pdbx_strand_id
1 'polypeptide(L)'
;MADKKMTWAQFLSAPRDFLHGLLGGLLGPVLALAGAVGLIYALTGQLPAVKEVVKVDGSQHKAIALAPPLEARATWARYSGELRGALLELRARARSRLAD
;
A
#
# COMPACT_ATOMS: atom_id res chain seq x y z
N MET A 1 -39.58 17.39 29.51
CA MET A 1 -38.56 17.97 28.62
C MET A 1 -37.21 17.39 29.04
N ALA A 2 -36.68 16.42 28.30
CA ALA A 2 -35.45 15.71 28.66
C ALA A 2 -34.24 16.55 28.25
N ASP A 3 -33.58 17.10 29.26
CA ASP A 3 -32.39 17.93 29.16
C ASP A 3 -31.20 17.07 28.67
N LYS A 4 -30.96 17.10 27.35
CA LYS A 4 -29.93 16.29 26.69
C LYS A 4 -28.57 16.96 26.90
N LYS A 5 -28.03 16.85 28.12
CA LYS A 5 -26.68 17.31 28.46
C LYS A 5 -25.65 16.39 27.78
N MET A 6 -25.36 16.70 26.53
CA MET A 6 -24.32 16.05 25.74
C MET A 6 -22.98 16.28 26.46
N THR A 7 -22.53 15.25 27.17
CA THR A 7 -21.40 15.33 28.09
C THR A 7 -20.12 15.48 27.27
N TRP A 8 -19.18 16.32 27.69
CA TRP A 8 -17.87 16.53 27.02
C TRP A 8 -17.15 15.23 26.63
N ALA A 9 -17.41 14.14 27.36
CA ALA A 9 -16.95 12.79 27.04
C ALA A 9 -17.47 12.23 25.70
N GLN A 10 -18.72 12.52 25.30
CA GLN A 10 -19.29 12.10 24.00
C GLN A 10 -18.75 12.93 22.83
N PHE A 11 -18.38 14.19 23.06
CA PHE A 11 -17.75 15.04 22.05
C PHE A 11 -16.29 14.62 21.78
N LEU A 12 -15.59 14.14 22.83
CA LEU A 12 -14.23 13.61 22.74
C LEU A 12 -14.17 12.15 22.25
N SER A 13 -15.25 11.37 22.35
CA SER A 13 -15.28 9.99 21.84
C SER A 13 -15.56 9.93 20.33
N ALA A 14 -16.31 10.88 19.78
CA ALA A 14 -16.61 10.95 18.35
C ALA A 14 -15.38 10.93 17.42
N PRO A 15 -14.29 11.71 17.65
CA PRO A 15 -13.09 11.62 16.81
C PRO A 15 -12.32 10.31 17.01
N ARG A 16 -12.39 9.69 18.19
CA ARG A 16 -11.76 8.40 18.46
C ARG A 16 -12.48 7.26 17.75
N ASP A 17 -13.81 7.25 17.79
CA ASP A 17 -14.64 6.25 17.10
C ASP A 17 -14.58 6.44 15.58
N PHE A 18 -14.48 7.69 15.10
CA PHE A 18 -14.19 8.00 13.71
C PHE A 18 -12.79 7.53 13.31
N LEU A 19 -11.76 7.76 14.12
CA LEU A 19 -10.41 7.26 13.90
C LEU A 19 -10.38 5.73 13.89
N HIS A 20 -11.05 5.04 14.80
CA HIS A 20 -11.15 3.58 14.79
C HIS A 20 -12.00 3.05 13.62
N GLY A 21 -13.01 3.78 13.15
CA GLY A 21 -13.75 3.45 11.93
C GLY A 21 -12.94 3.68 10.65
N LEU A 22 -12.10 4.72 10.62
CA LEU A 22 -11.22 5.07 9.50
C LEU A 22 -9.97 4.18 9.45
N LEU A 23 -9.36 3.91 10.62
CA LEU A 23 -8.24 2.98 10.86
C LEU A 23 -8.66 1.51 10.85
N GLY A 24 -9.94 1.20 11.09
CA GLY A 24 -10.46 -0.17 11.09
C GLY A 24 -11.07 -0.57 9.76
N GLY A 25 -11.63 0.39 9.01
CA GLY A 25 -12.34 0.14 7.76
C GLY A 25 -11.51 0.41 6.50
N LEU A 26 -11.38 1.68 6.11
CA LEU A 26 -10.91 2.07 4.77
C LEU A 26 -9.39 2.27 4.68
N LEU A 27 -8.78 2.87 5.70
CA LEU A 27 -7.34 3.15 5.74
C LEU A 27 -6.55 2.15 6.58
N GLY A 28 -7.24 1.27 7.32
CA GLY A 28 -6.62 0.24 8.14
C GLY A 28 -5.61 -0.63 7.40
N PRO A 29 -5.96 -1.20 6.24
CA PRO A 29 -5.02 -2.01 5.47
C PRO A 29 -3.80 -1.20 5.01
N VAL A 30 -4.00 0.05 4.59
CA VAL A 30 -2.91 0.93 4.13
C VAL A 30 -2.00 1.34 5.28
N LEU A 31 -2.58 1.68 6.43
CA LEU A 31 -1.83 2.08 7.62
C LEU A 31 -1.15 0.90 8.30
N ALA A 32 -1.75 -0.29 8.27
CA ALA A 32 -1.11 -1.53 8.69
C ALA A 32 0.10 -1.86 7.82
N LEU A 33 -0.02 -1.71 6.48
CA LEU A 33 1.10 -1.88 5.56
C LEU A 33 2.18 -0.82 5.78
N ALA A 34 1.81 0.46 5.88
CA ALA A 34 2.76 1.55 6.15
C ALA A 34 3.45 1.36 7.51
N GLY A 35 2.71 0.94 8.53
CA GLY A 35 3.24 0.62 9.85
C GLY A 35 4.19 -0.57 9.83
N ALA A 36 3.87 -1.64 9.09
CA ALA A 36 4.74 -2.80 8.94
C ALA A 36 6.05 -2.43 8.22
N VAL A 37 5.98 -1.65 7.14
CA VAL A 37 7.16 -1.14 6.43
C VAL A 37 7.98 -0.22 7.33
N GLY A 38 7.33 0.66 8.08
CA GLY A 38 7.98 1.54 9.05
C GLY A 38 8.69 0.76 10.16
N LEU A 39 8.08 -0.31 10.67
CA LEU A 39 8.66 -1.18 11.68
C LEU A 39 9.88 -1.94 11.13
N ILE A 40 9.77 -2.51 9.94
CA ILE A 40 10.89 -3.16 9.25
C ILE A 40 12.05 -2.19 9.09
N TYR A 41 11.77 -0.95 8.65
CA TYR A 41 12.79 0.08 8.50
C TYR A 41 13.45 0.47 9.83
N ALA A 42 12.65 0.65 10.90
CA ALA A 42 13.19 0.98 12.21
C ALA A 42 14.13 -0.12 12.77
N LEU A 43 13.84 -1.39 12.45
CA LEU A 43 14.62 -2.54 12.92
C LEU A 43 15.85 -2.84 12.05
N THR A 44 15.76 -2.62 10.74
CA THR A 44 16.78 -3.10 9.77
C THR A 44 17.53 -1.98 9.05
N GLY A 45 17.00 -0.75 9.07
CA GLY A 45 17.46 0.35 8.21
C GLY A 45 17.22 0.11 6.72
N GLN A 46 16.49 -0.95 6.36
CA GLN A 46 16.25 -1.39 5.00
C GLN A 46 14.76 -1.27 4.65
N LEU A 47 14.48 -1.11 3.36
CA LEU A 47 13.13 -1.05 2.82
C LEU A 47 12.88 -2.24 1.90
N PRO A 48 11.63 -2.72 1.80
CA PRO A 48 11.27 -3.72 0.82
C PRO A 48 11.54 -3.18 -0.60
N ALA A 49 12.18 -3.99 -1.42
CA ALA A 49 12.59 -3.70 -2.79
C ALA A 49 12.22 -4.87 -3.69
N VAL A 50 11.91 -4.58 -4.96
CA VAL A 50 11.59 -5.61 -5.96
C VAL A 50 12.90 -6.04 -6.62
N LYS A 51 13.33 -7.28 -6.38
CA LYS A 51 14.53 -7.86 -7.00
C LYS A 51 14.17 -9.00 -7.94
N GLU A 52 14.91 -9.10 -9.04
CA GLU A 52 14.87 -10.26 -9.92
C GLU A 52 15.70 -11.39 -9.29
N VAL A 53 15.07 -12.55 -9.16
CA VAL A 53 15.67 -13.75 -8.60
C VAL A 53 15.61 -14.82 -9.68
N VAL A 54 16.77 -15.38 -10.00
CA VAL A 54 16.89 -16.52 -10.88
C VAL A 54 16.65 -17.77 -10.04
N LYS A 55 15.60 -18.52 -10.35
CA LYS A 55 15.39 -19.84 -9.74
C LYS A 55 16.41 -20.83 -10.28
N VAL A 56 16.61 -21.92 -9.54
CA VAL A 56 17.49 -23.03 -9.94
C VAL A 56 17.09 -23.61 -11.31
N ASP A 57 15.80 -23.51 -11.66
CA ASP A 57 15.25 -23.95 -12.96
C ASP A 57 15.54 -22.97 -14.12
N GLY A 58 16.33 -21.92 -13.89
CA GLY A 58 16.67 -20.90 -14.89
C GLY A 58 15.57 -19.86 -15.14
N SER A 59 14.40 -19.98 -14.50
CA SER A 59 13.32 -19.00 -14.64
C SER A 59 13.60 -17.73 -13.82
N GLN A 60 13.36 -16.56 -14.44
CA GLN A 60 13.47 -15.27 -13.78
C GLN A 60 12.13 -14.90 -13.14
N HIS A 61 12.16 -14.61 -11.83
CA HIS A 61 10.99 -14.16 -11.08
C HIS A 61 11.28 -12.89 -10.32
N LYS A 62 10.25 -12.09 -10.03
CA LYS A 62 10.36 -10.93 -9.15
C LYS A 62 10.00 -11.33 -7.72
N ALA A 63 10.87 -11.01 -6.76
CA ALA A 63 10.64 -11.23 -5.34
C ALA A 63 10.81 -9.93 -4.55
N ILE A 64 10.19 -9.86 -3.37
CA ILE A 64 10.37 -8.74 -2.44
C ILE A 64 11.53 -9.10 -1.50
N ALA A 65 12.59 -8.30 -1.52
CA ALA A 65 13.76 -8.43 -0.65
C ALA A 65 14.04 -7.12 0.07
N LEU A 66 14.71 -7.17 1.23
CA LEU A 66 15.13 -5.95 1.92
C LEU A 66 16.38 -5.37 1.24
N ALA A 67 16.38 -4.06 1.00
CA ALA A 67 17.50 -3.34 0.39
C ALA A 67 17.67 -1.95 1.01
N PRO A 68 18.82 -1.29 0.81
CA PRO A 68 19.01 0.10 1.21
C PRO A 68 17.94 1.02 0.61
N PRO A 69 17.55 2.11 1.30
CA PRO A 69 16.43 2.95 0.88
C PRO A 69 16.54 3.51 -0.54
N LEU A 70 17.75 3.84 -1.00
CA LEU A 70 17.98 4.36 -2.34
C LEU A 70 17.68 3.31 -3.42
N GLU A 71 18.15 2.08 -3.22
CA GLU A 71 17.94 0.95 -4.12
C GLU A 71 16.46 0.55 -4.12
N ALA A 72 15.84 0.46 -2.95
CA ALA A 72 14.42 0.16 -2.81
C ALA A 72 13.55 1.16 -3.59
N ARG A 73 13.79 2.46 -3.44
CA ARG A 73 13.05 3.51 -4.18
C ARG A 73 13.21 3.37 -5.70
N ALA A 74 14.41 3.10 -6.18
CA ALA A 74 14.66 2.91 -7.60
C ALA A 74 13.89 1.71 -8.18
N THR A 75 13.85 0.58 -7.44
CA THR A 75 13.11 -0.62 -7.87
C THR A 75 11.60 -0.38 -7.93
N TRP A 76 11.02 0.30 -6.93
CA TRP A 76 9.60 0.65 -6.93
C TRP A 76 9.23 1.65 -8.02
N ALA A 77 10.09 2.64 -8.29
CA ALA A 77 9.89 3.58 -9.39
C ALA A 77 9.83 2.85 -10.74
N ARG A 78 10.76 1.93 -10.98
CA ARG A 78 10.75 1.09 -12.20
C ARG A 78 9.50 0.21 -12.28
N TYR A 79 9.14 -0.46 -11.19
CA TYR A 79 7.99 -1.36 -11.14
C TYR A 79 6.66 -0.64 -11.38
N SER A 80 6.48 0.56 -10.80
CA SER A 80 5.29 1.39 -11.05
C SER A 80 5.17 1.86 -12.51
N GLY A 81 6.30 2.12 -13.17
CA GLY A 81 6.33 2.42 -14.60
C GLY A 81 5.87 1.24 -15.46
N GLU A 82 6.37 0.03 -15.16
CA GLU A 82 5.96 -1.21 -15.85
C GLU A 82 4.46 -1.51 -15.65
N LEU A 83 3.95 -1.37 -14.42
CA LEU A 83 2.53 -1.50 -14.10
C LEU A 83 1.67 -0.52 -14.90
N ARG A 84 2.09 0.75 -14.97
CA ARG A 84 1.37 1.77 -15.75
C ARG A 84 1.34 1.41 -17.23
N GLY A 85 2.45 0.95 -17.79
CA GLY A 85 2.53 0.47 -19.18
C GLY A 85 1.55 -0.68 -19.43
N ALA A 86 1.57 -1.70 -18.57
CA ALA A 86 0.68 -2.85 -18.68
C ALA A 86 -0.80 -2.45 -18.56
N LEU A 87 -1.15 -1.52 -17.67
CA LEU A 87 -2.51 -1.01 -17.53
C LEU A 87 -2.97 -0.23 -18.77
N LEU A 88 -2.09 0.58 -19.37
CA LEU A 88 -2.39 1.30 -20.61
C LEU A 88 -2.62 0.34 -21.77
N GLU A 89 -1.81 -0.71 -21.87
CA GLU A 89 -1.98 -1.76 -22.88
C GLU A 89 -3.29 -2.53 -22.68
N LEU A 90 -3.61 -2.88 -21.43
CA LEU A 90 -4.86 -3.58 -21.09
C LEU A 90 -6.08 -2.69 -21.39
N ARG A 91 -5.99 -1.38 -21.12
CA ARG A 91 -7.00 -0.40 -21.50
C ARG A 91 -7.15 -0.27 -23.02
N ALA A 92 -6.05 -0.28 -23.76
CA ALA A 92 -6.08 -0.23 -25.23
C ALA A 92 -6.78 -1.46 -25.82
N ARG A 93 -6.48 -2.66 -25.30
CA ARG A 93 -7.14 -3.92 -25.69
C ARG A 93 -8.62 -3.95 -25.31
N ALA A 94 -8.98 -3.42 -24.13
CA ALA A 94 -10.38 -3.32 -23.72
C ALA A 94 -11.16 -2.37 -24.64
N ARG A 95 -10.52 -1.27 -25.08
CA ARG A 95 -11.14 -0.30 -26.00
C ARG A 95 -11.33 -0.85 -27.41
N SER A 96 -10.39 -1.64 -27.92
CA SER A 96 -10.53 -2.26 -29.25
C SER A 96 -11.66 -3.30 -29.28
N ARG A 97 -11.84 -4.08 -28.21
CA ARG A 97 -12.93 -5.07 -28.11
C ARG A 97 -14.34 -4.48 -27.97
N LEU A 98 -14.47 -3.20 -27.63
CA LEU A 98 -15.76 -2.50 -27.52
C LEU A 98 -16.13 -1.76 -28.82
N ALA A 99 -15.22 -1.72 -29.79
CA ALA A 99 -15.41 -1.06 -31.08
C ALA A 99 -15.77 -2.05 -32.22
N ASP A 100 -15.67 -3.36 -31.94
CA ASP A 100 -16.20 -4.46 -32.75
C ASP A 100 -17.59 -4.87 -32.23
#